data_AF-A0A2M6U9L0-F1
#
_entry.id   AF-A0A2M6U9L0-F1
#
_cell.length_a   1.000
_cell.length_b   1.000
_cell.length_c   1.000
_cell.angle_alpha   90.00
_cell.angle_beta   90.00
_cell.angle_gamma   90.00
#
_symmetry.space_group_name_H-M   'P 1'
#
loop_
_entity.id
_entity.type
_entity.pdbx_description
1 polymer ?
#
loop_
_entity_poly.entity_id
_entity_poly.type
_entity_poly.pdbx_seq_one_letter_code
_entity_poly.pdbx_strand_id
1 'polypeptide(L)'
;MIDSKEASAALADIDDIVQRLKQSQLYELASLAAVWWGVIVFAANLVTWLWPVYAGYAWVAADVLGVGGLVAIRVLNPPQHANGSAASIRMLLVLALFFAFGYLCTDVIGHFGPRQLGTFWPLYFMLFYTMAGLWFGHAFLAIGLGIAALTLFGFFYIGEAFPLWMAFVNGGGLILGGVWMRRI
;
A
#
# COMPACT_ATOMS: atom_id res chain seq x y z
N MET A 1 31.29 38.19 -14.68
CA MET A 1 29.88 38.45 -14.31
C MET A 1 29.14 37.19 -14.72
N ILE A 2 28.70 36.37 -13.76
CA ILE A 2 27.94 35.15 -14.08
C ILE A 2 26.62 35.63 -14.70
N ASP A 3 26.34 35.18 -15.92
CA ASP A 3 25.15 35.61 -16.65
C ASP A 3 23.90 35.08 -15.93
N SER A 4 22.94 35.96 -15.67
CA SER A 4 21.69 35.64 -14.93
C SER A 4 20.95 34.43 -15.53
N LYS A 5 21.13 34.21 -16.84
CA LYS A 5 20.60 33.07 -17.59
C LYS A 5 21.27 31.74 -17.22
N GLU A 6 22.58 31.70 -17.04
CA GLU A 6 23.30 30.48 -16.63
C GLU A 6 22.98 30.10 -15.18
N ALA A 7 22.85 31.09 -14.29
CA ALA A 7 22.43 30.84 -12.91
C ALA A 7 20.99 30.31 -12.82
N SER A 8 20.08 30.82 -13.65
CA SER A 8 18.68 30.35 -13.71
C SER A 8 18.57 28.96 -14.34
N ALA A 9 19.38 28.65 -15.36
CA ALA A 9 19.43 27.32 -15.96
C ALA A 9 19.98 26.28 -14.99
N ALA A 10 21.04 26.61 -14.23
CA ALA A 10 21.59 25.73 -13.21
C ALA A 10 20.62 25.50 -12.03
N LEU A 11 19.86 26.52 -11.63
CA LEU A 11 18.80 26.37 -10.61
C LEU A 11 17.63 25.51 -11.10
N ALA A 12 17.23 25.65 -12.38
CA ALA A 12 16.20 24.80 -12.98
C ALA A 12 16.65 23.33 -13.08
N ASP A 13 17.93 23.09 -13.39
CA ASP A 13 18.52 21.74 -13.41
C ASP A 13 18.56 21.13 -12.00
N ILE A 14 18.90 21.92 -10.98
CA ILE A 14 18.86 21.48 -9.58
C ILE A 14 17.42 21.19 -9.14
N ASP A 15 16.43 22.00 -9.52
CA ASP A 15 15.03 21.75 -9.20
C ASP A 15 14.49 20.49 -9.90
N ASP A 16 14.85 20.24 -11.17
CA ASP A 16 14.48 19.00 -11.86
C ASP A 16 15.14 17.78 -11.18
N ILE A 17 16.42 17.89 -10.80
CA ILE A 17 17.12 16.83 -10.07
C ILE A 17 16.49 16.60 -8.69
N VAL A 18 16.15 17.66 -7.93
CA VAL A 18 15.52 17.55 -6.61
C VAL A 18 14.10 16.99 -6.73
N GLN A 19 13.35 17.36 -7.77
CA GLN A 19 12.01 16.85 -8.02
C GLN A 19 12.05 15.36 -8.40
N ARG A 20 13.00 14.95 -9.25
CA ARG A 20 13.26 13.54 -9.58
C ARG A 20 13.76 12.74 -8.38
N LEU A 21 14.60 13.32 -7.53
CA LEU A 21 15.08 12.69 -6.29
C LEU A 21 13.96 12.52 -5.26
N LYS A 22 13.09 13.52 -5.09
CA LYS A 22 11.89 13.40 -4.24
C LYS A 22 10.94 12.35 -4.77
N GLN A 23 10.75 12.30 -6.09
CA GLN A 23 9.92 11.29 -6.74
C GLN A 23 10.53 9.89 -6.55
N SER A 24 11.84 9.73 -6.74
CA SER A 24 12.57 8.48 -6.52
C SER A 24 12.49 8.00 -5.06
N GLN A 25 12.64 8.89 -4.07
CA GLN A 25 12.51 8.51 -2.65
C GLN A 25 11.07 8.12 -2.28
N LEU A 26 10.07 8.82 -2.82
CA LEU A 26 8.65 8.47 -2.63
C LEU A 26 8.34 7.11 -3.26
N TYR A 27 8.85 6.83 -4.46
CA TYR A 27 8.72 5.54 -5.14
C TYR A 27 9.39 4.41 -4.36
N GLU A 28 10.58 4.63 -3.83
CA GLU A 28 11.31 3.64 -3.04
C GLU A 28 10.59 3.32 -1.72
N LEU A 29 10.08 4.35 -1.02
CA LEU A 29 9.33 4.16 0.22
C LEU A 29 7.98 3.48 -0.02
N ALA A 30 7.26 3.87 -1.08
CA ALA A 30 5.99 3.26 -1.46
C ALA A 30 6.18 1.82 -1.94
N SER A 31 7.26 1.53 -2.67
CA SER A 31 7.67 0.17 -3.03
C SER A 31 7.94 -0.69 -1.80
N LEU A 32 8.71 -0.18 -0.83
CA LEU A 32 9.03 -0.92 0.39
C LEU A 32 7.77 -1.22 1.21
N ALA A 33 6.89 -0.23 1.35
CA ALA A 33 5.59 -0.41 1.99
C ALA A 33 4.72 -1.45 1.25
N ALA A 34 4.67 -1.41 -0.08
CA ALA A 34 3.94 -2.38 -0.89
C ALA A 34 4.48 -3.80 -0.70
N VAL A 35 5.80 -4.00 -0.71
CA VAL A 35 6.42 -5.31 -0.46
C VAL A 35 6.14 -5.80 0.96
N TRP A 36 6.28 -4.93 1.98
CA TRP A 36 6.01 -5.28 3.38
C TRP A 36 4.57 -5.75 3.57
N TRP A 37 3.61 -4.97 3.09
CA TRP A 37 2.19 -5.34 3.13
C TRP A 37 1.91 -6.59 2.30
N GLY A 38 2.53 -6.73 1.12
CA GLY A 38 2.40 -7.92 0.28
C GLY A 38 2.84 -9.20 0.98
N VAL A 39 3.98 -9.19 1.70
CA VAL A 39 4.47 -10.35 2.46
C VAL A 39 3.52 -10.70 3.61
N ILE A 40 3.03 -9.70 4.36
CA ILE A 40 2.10 -9.91 5.46
C ILE A 40 0.78 -10.51 4.94
N VAL A 41 0.21 -9.93 3.88
CA VAL A 41 -1.05 -10.38 3.29
C VAL A 41 -0.91 -11.76 2.65
N PHE A 42 0.24 -12.06 2.04
CA PHE A 42 0.56 -13.40 1.54
C PHE A 42 0.52 -14.42 2.69
N ALA A 43 1.25 -14.16 3.78
CA ALA A 43 1.31 -15.04 4.94
C ALA A 43 -0.06 -15.22 5.60
N ALA A 44 -0.83 -14.14 5.79
CA ALA A 44 -2.15 -14.19 6.40
C ALA A 44 -3.15 -15.03 5.58
N ASN A 45 -3.14 -14.88 4.26
CA ASN A 45 -3.98 -15.69 3.37
C ASN A 45 -3.55 -17.16 3.35
N LEU A 46 -2.25 -17.44 3.44
CA LEU A 46 -1.71 -18.80 3.45
C LEU A 46 -2.07 -19.52 4.77
N VAL A 47 -2.01 -18.81 5.91
CA VAL A 47 -2.51 -19.31 7.20
C VAL A 47 -4.02 -19.51 7.16
N THR A 48 -4.77 -18.60 6.53
CA THR A 48 -6.22 -18.73 6.36
C THR A 48 -6.59 -19.99 5.55
N TRP A 49 -5.77 -20.36 4.57
CA TRP A 49 -5.98 -21.58 3.77
C TRP A 49 -5.61 -22.86 4.52
N LEU A 50 -4.46 -22.89 5.20
CA LEU A 50 -3.98 -24.08 5.91
C LEU A 50 -4.74 -24.34 7.21
N TRP A 51 -5.11 -23.28 7.93
CA TRP A 51 -5.80 -23.34 9.22
C TRP A 51 -6.91 -22.29 9.32
N PRO A 52 -8.08 -22.55 8.71
CA PRO A 52 -9.18 -21.58 8.69
C PRO A 52 -9.70 -21.21 10.10
N VAL A 53 -9.52 -22.09 11.09
CA VAL A 53 -9.88 -21.84 12.50
C VAL A 53 -9.05 -20.69 13.11
N TYR A 54 -7.80 -20.50 12.67
CA TYR A 54 -6.92 -19.43 13.16
C TYR A 54 -6.94 -18.18 12.29
N ALA A 55 -7.79 -18.12 11.25
CA ALA A 55 -7.84 -16.99 10.32
C ALA A 55 -8.03 -15.65 11.04
N GLY A 56 -8.96 -15.56 12.00
CA GLY A 56 -9.19 -14.33 12.76
C GLY A 56 -7.93 -13.85 13.51
N TYR A 57 -7.21 -14.75 14.17
CA TYR A 57 -5.96 -14.42 14.86
C TYR A 57 -4.84 -14.04 13.89
N ALA A 58 -4.76 -14.71 12.74
CA ALA A 58 -3.78 -14.41 11.71
C ALA A 58 -3.97 -13.00 11.13
N TRP A 59 -5.21 -12.59 10.89
CA TRP A 59 -5.52 -11.24 10.39
C TRP A 59 -5.30 -10.17 11.45
N VAL A 60 -5.65 -10.41 12.72
CA VAL A 60 -5.30 -9.48 13.82
C VAL A 60 -3.78 -9.33 13.94
N ALA A 61 -3.02 -10.43 13.87
CA ALA A 61 -1.57 -10.39 13.88
C ALA A 61 -1.02 -9.65 12.64
N ALA A 62 -1.60 -9.85 11.46
CA ALA A 62 -1.23 -9.16 10.24
C ALA A 62 -1.45 -7.65 10.35
N ASP A 63 -2.58 -7.20 10.90
CA ASP A 63 -2.85 -5.79 11.11
C ASP A 63 -1.88 -5.17 12.12
N VAL A 64 -1.60 -5.86 13.23
CA VAL A 64 -0.63 -5.40 14.23
C VAL A 64 0.78 -5.31 13.64
N LEU A 65 1.20 -6.28 12.82
CA LEU A 65 2.50 -6.28 12.16
C LEU A 65 2.58 -5.23 11.03
N GLY A 66 1.47 -5.00 10.32
CA GLY A 66 1.38 -4.01 9.24
C GLY A 66 1.47 -2.59 9.78
N VAL A 67 0.63 -2.27 10.78
CA VAL A 67 0.65 -0.98 11.48
C VAL A 67 1.95 -0.82 12.27
N GLY A 68 2.39 -1.86 12.97
CA GLY A 68 3.63 -1.87 13.74
C GLY A 68 4.87 -1.63 12.85
N GLY A 69 4.92 -2.23 11.66
CA GLY A 69 6.01 -2.02 10.71
C GLY A 69 6.07 -0.58 10.18
N LEU A 70 4.92 0.03 9.88
CA LEU A 70 4.85 1.45 9.47
C LEU A 70 5.28 2.39 10.60
N VAL A 71 4.90 2.11 11.84
CA VAL A 71 5.33 2.85 13.02
C VAL A 71 6.83 2.66 13.27
N ALA A 72 7.35 1.44 13.12
CA ALA A 72 8.78 1.15 13.26
C ALA A 72 9.62 1.89 12.20
N ILE A 73 9.19 1.92 10.93
CA ILE A 73 9.86 2.69 9.88
C ILE A 73 9.92 4.19 10.23
N ARG A 74 8.84 4.73 10.82
CA ARG A 74 8.75 6.11 11.32
C ARG A 74 9.67 6.38 12.52
N VAL A 75 9.80 5.44 13.44
CA VAL A 75 10.64 5.58 14.65
C VAL A 75 12.12 5.41 14.31
N LEU A 76 12.44 4.51 13.38
CA LEU A 76 13.82 4.25 12.91
C LEU A 76 14.32 5.33 11.95
N ASN A 77 13.43 6.05 11.26
CA ASN A 77 13.75 7.21 10.44
C ASN A 77 13.04 8.47 10.98
N PRO A 78 13.46 8.99 12.15
CA PRO A 78 12.84 10.16 12.72
C PRO A 78 13.00 11.38 11.78
N PRO A 79 11.95 12.20 11.61
CA PRO A 79 12.03 13.37 10.73
C PRO A 79 13.14 14.31 11.21
N GLN A 80 14.07 14.66 10.32
CA GLN A 80 15.19 15.55 10.64
C GLN A 80 14.78 17.00 10.96
N HIS A 81 13.49 17.35 10.85
CA HIS A 81 13.00 18.72 11.06
C HIS A 81 11.86 18.79 12.09
N ALA A 82 12.00 19.71 13.06
CA ALA A 82 11.11 19.91 14.20
C ALA A 82 9.66 20.36 13.87
N ASN A 83 9.38 20.77 12.62
CA ASN A 83 8.01 21.02 12.14
C ASN A 83 7.21 19.74 11.84
N GLY A 84 7.80 18.56 12.04
CA GLY A 84 7.26 17.27 11.64
C GLY A 84 6.13 16.70 12.51
N SER A 85 5.81 17.23 13.70
CA SER A 85 4.83 16.59 14.59
C SER A 85 3.38 16.72 14.11
N ALA A 86 2.99 17.88 13.56
CA ALA A 86 1.65 18.11 13.03
C ALA A 86 1.40 17.31 11.73
N ALA A 87 2.39 17.28 10.83
CA ALA A 87 2.36 16.43 9.64
C ALA A 87 2.33 14.94 10.04
N SER A 88 3.04 14.58 11.11
CA SER A 88 3.08 13.23 11.65
C SER A 88 1.73 12.77 12.18
N ILE A 89 1.06 13.61 12.97
CA ILE A 89 -0.29 13.37 13.50
C ILE A 89 -1.32 13.33 12.37
N ARG A 90 -1.22 14.23 11.39
CA ARG A 90 -2.13 14.23 10.24
C ARG A 90 -2.05 12.92 9.46
N MET A 91 -0.87 12.36 9.27
CA MET A 91 -0.70 11.07 8.61
C MET A 91 -1.29 9.92 9.44
N LEU A 92 -1.11 9.94 10.77
CA LEU A 92 -1.73 8.96 11.68
C LEU A 92 -3.26 9.07 11.66
N LEU A 93 -3.80 10.30 11.63
CA LEU A 93 -5.24 10.54 11.49
C LEU A 93 -5.78 10.06 10.14
N VAL A 94 -5.05 10.27 9.04
CA VAL A 94 -5.44 9.74 7.72
C VAL A 94 -5.45 8.21 7.74
N LEU A 95 -4.43 7.58 8.33
CA LEU A 95 -4.39 6.13 8.47
C LEU A 95 -5.55 5.63 9.36
N ALA A 96 -5.80 6.28 10.49
CA ALA A 96 -6.89 5.93 11.39
C ALA A 96 -8.27 6.08 10.73
N LEU A 97 -8.50 7.18 10.00
CA LEU A 97 -9.72 7.41 9.24
C LEU A 97 -9.91 6.37 8.13
N PHE A 98 -8.84 6.01 7.44
CA PHE A 98 -8.85 4.98 6.41
C PHE A 98 -9.31 3.63 6.98
N PHE A 99 -8.71 3.17 8.08
CA PHE A 99 -9.10 1.91 8.71
C PHE A 99 -10.49 1.99 9.35
N ALA A 100 -10.83 3.12 10.00
CA ALA A 100 -12.15 3.31 10.61
C ALA A 100 -13.26 3.31 9.55
N PHE A 101 -13.03 3.91 8.38
CA PHE A 101 -14.00 3.90 7.30
C PHE A 101 -14.17 2.48 6.72
N GLY A 102 -13.06 1.76 6.50
CA GLY A 102 -13.12 0.36 6.10
C GLY A 102 -13.94 -0.48 7.08
N TYR A 103 -13.65 -0.38 8.37
CA TYR A 103 -14.37 -1.07 9.44
C TYR A 103 -15.87 -0.71 9.50
N LEU A 104 -16.20 0.56 9.32
CA LEU A 104 -17.60 1.01 9.27
C LEU A 104 -18.36 0.36 8.11
N CYS A 105 -17.74 0.26 6.94
CA CYS A 105 -18.34 -0.43 5.80
C CYS A 105 -18.50 -1.94 6.04
N THR A 106 -17.49 -2.60 6.61
CA THR A 106 -17.47 -4.07 6.75
C THR A 106 -18.31 -4.59 7.90
N ASP A 107 -18.20 -3.98 9.07
CA ASP A 107 -18.74 -4.50 10.33
C ASP A 107 -20.02 -3.78 10.77
N VAL A 108 -20.15 -2.47 10.48
CA VAL A 108 -21.33 -1.70 10.90
C VAL A 108 -22.46 -1.78 9.87
N ILE A 109 -22.13 -1.62 8.59
CA ILE A 109 -23.14 -1.60 7.50
C ILE A 109 -23.30 -3.00 6.89
N GLY A 110 -22.20 -3.64 6.51
CA GLY A 110 -22.22 -4.81 5.62
C GLY A 110 -22.40 -6.17 6.28
N HIS A 111 -22.00 -6.33 7.55
CA HIS A 111 -21.86 -7.63 8.24
C HIS A 111 -21.21 -8.70 7.32
N PHE A 112 -20.07 -8.34 6.73
CA PHE A 112 -19.48 -9.13 5.66
C PHE A 112 -18.91 -10.47 6.15
N GLY A 113 -19.20 -11.53 5.41
CA GLY A 113 -18.59 -12.84 5.63
C GLY A 113 -17.10 -12.87 5.25
N PRO A 114 -16.36 -13.94 5.63
CA PRO A 114 -14.89 -14.01 5.44
C PRO A 114 -14.42 -13.75 3.99
N ARG A 115 -15.16 -14.24 2.99
CA ARG A 115 -14.83 -14.00 1.56
C ARG A 115 -15.09 -12.57 1.12
N GLN A 116 -16.14 -11.94 1.66
CA GLN A 116 -16.47 -10.54 1.36
C GLN A 116 -15.43 -9.61 1.99
N LEU A 117 -15.00 -9.88 3.22
CA LEU A 117 -13.89 -9.17 3.87
C LEU A 117 -12.59 -9.31 3.07
N GLY A 118 -12.26 -10.53 2.68
CA GLY A 118 -11.08 -10.84 1.84
C GLY A 118 -11.16 -10.29 0.41
N THR A 119 -12.27 -9.69 0.00
CA THR A 119 -12.44 -9.01 -1.31
C THR A 119 -12.48 -7.50 -1.16
N PHE A 120 -13.24 -7.02 -0.16
CA PHE A 120 -13.44 -5.60 0.09
C PHE A 120 -12.14 -4.89 0.45
N TRP A 121 -11.37 -5.41 1.42
CA TRP A 121 -10.12 -4.78 1.85
C TRP A 121 -9.11 -4.65 0.70
N PRO A 122 -8.82 -5.71 -0.08
CA PRO A 122 -7.99 -5.61 -1.27
C PRO A 122 -8.46 -4.55 -2.26
N LEU A 123 -9.74 -4.55 -2.62
CA LEU A 123 -10.29 -3.56 -3.55
C LEU A 123 -10.19 -2.14 -3.00
N TYR A 124 -10.45 -1.97 -1.70
CA TYR A 124 -10.32 -0.70 -1.01
C TYR A 124 -8.89 -0.19 -1.08
N PHE A 125 -7.88 -1.01 -0.73
CA PHE A 125 -6.48 -0.64 -0.88
C PHE A 125 -6.09 -0.35 -2.35
N MET A 126 -6.55 -1.17 -3.30
CA MET A 126 -6.25 -0.98 -4.72
C MET A 126 -6.85 0.31 -5.27
N LEU A 127 -7.99 0.78 -4.76
CA LEU A 127 -8.55 2.07 -5.13
C LEU A 127 -7.55 3.20 -4.85
N PHE A 128 -6.95 3.24 -3.67
CA PHE A 128 -5.95 4.26 -3.34
C PHE A 128 -4.66 4.11 -4.16
N TYR A 129 -4.25 2.87 -4.47
CA TYR A 129 -3.13 2.63 -5.38
C TYR A 129 -3.43 3.17 -6.80
N THR A 130 -4.61 2.92 -7.34
CA THR A 130 -4.99 3.44 -8.66
C THR A 130 -5.10 4.96 -8.68
N MET A 131 -5.68 5.57 -7.64
CA MET A 131 -5.73 7.03 -7.49
C MET A 131 -4.34 7.63 -7.41
N ALA A 132 -3.44 7.02 -6.64
CA ALA A 132 -2.04 7.42 -6.59
C ALA A 132 -1.38 7.28 -7.97
N GLY A 133 -1.66 6.21 -8.71
CA GLY A 133 -1.13 5.99 -10.05
C GLY A 133 -1.53 7.05 -11.08
N LEU A 134 -2.70 7.69 -10.92
CA LEU A 134 -3.09 8.81 -11.78
C LEU A 134 -2.20 10.04 -11.61
N TRP A 135 -1.56 10.21 -10.45
CA TRP A 135 -0.75 11.39 -10.13
C TRP A 135 0.75 11.09 -10.22
N PHE A 136 1.17 9.90 -9.81
CA PHE A 136 2.58 9.55 -9.64
C PHE A 136 3.14 8.69 -10.77
N GLY A 137 2.30 7.96 -11.53
CA GLY A 137 2.73 7.19 -12.70
C GLY A 137 1.88 5.95 -13.00
N HIS A 138 1.85 5.55 -14.27
CA HIS A 138 1.03 4.45 -14.80
C HIS A 138 1.29 3.08 -14.15
N ALA A 139 2.45 2.89 -13.50
CA ALA A 139 2.81 1.65 -12.84
C ALA A 139 1.83 1.28 -11.71
N PHE A 140 1.55 2.22 -10.79
CA PHE A 140 0.60 2.03 -9.70
C PHE A 140 -0.83 1.81 -10.21
N LEU A 141 -1.19 2.48 -11.30
CA LEU A 141 -2.49 2.31 -11.94
C LEU A 141 -2.67 0.90 -12.50
N ALA A 142 -1.66 0.39 -13.21
CA ALA A 142 -1.68 -0.97 -13.77
C ALA A 142 -1.70 -2.05 -12.69
N ILE A 143 -0.90 -1.89 -11.62
CA ILE A 143 -0.90 -2.83 -10.47
C ILE A 143 -2.27 -2.81 -9.78
N GLY A 144 -2.78 -1.63 -9.45
CA GLY A 144 -4.04 -1.48 -8.74
C GLY A 144 -5.22 -2.04 -9.52
N LEU A 145 -5.34 -1.72 -10.81
CA LEU A 145 -6.38 -2.27 -11.68
C LEU A 145 -6.23 -3.78 -11.89
N GLY A 146 -4.99 -4.25 -12.09
CA GLY A 146 -4.71 -5.67 -12.28
C GLY A 146 -5.11 -6.51 -11.06
N ILE A 147 -4.67 -6.11 -9.87
CA ILE A 147 -5.04 -6.79 -8.63
C ILE A 147 -6.53 -6.68 -8.36
N ALA A 148 -7.17 -5.53 -8.63
CA ALA A 148 -8.61 -5.38 -8.46
C ALA A 148 -9.41 -6.31 -9.38
N ALA A 149 -9.05 -6.39 -10.66
CA ALA A 149 -9.69 -7.27 -11.62
C ALA A 149 -9.51 -8.75 -11.24
N LEU A 150 -8.29 -9.16 -10.85
CA LEU A 150 -7.99 -10.51 -10.41
C LEU A 150 -8.68 -10.86 -9.07
N THR A 151 -8.87 -9.89 -8.20
CA THR A 151 -9.62 -10.05 -6.94
C THR A 151 -11.10 -10.33 -7.23
N LEU A 152 -11.71 -9.54 -8.12
CA LEU A 152 -13.11 -9.76 -8.54
C LEU A 152 -13.27 -11.10 -9.25
N PHE A 153 -12.33 -11.45 -10.13
CA PHE A 153 -12.30 -12.76 -10.78
C PHE A 153 -12.24 -13.90 -9.75
N GLY A 154 -11.35 -13.77 -8.76
CA GLY A 154 -11.28 -14.72 -7.65
C GLY A 154 -12.59 -14.83 -6.89
N PHE A 155 -13.23 -13.70 -6.59
CA PHE A 155 -14.47 -13.68 -5.81
C PHE A 155 -15.62 -14.42 -6.51
N PHE A 156 -15.80 -14.21 -7.82
CA PHE A 156 -16.89 -14.83 -8.58
C PHE A 156 -16.60 -16.27 -9.02
N TYR A 157 -15.35 -16.59 -9.38
CA TYR A 157 -15.01 -17.86 -10.04
C TYR A 157 -14.23 -18.84 -9.16
N ILE A 158 -13.46 -18.37 -8.17
CA ILE A 158 -12.67 -19.25 -7.29
C ILE A 158 -13.47 -19.51 -6.01
N GLY A 159 -13.94 -20.75 -5.82
CA GLY A 159 -14.72 -21.22 -4.67
C GLY A 159 -13.94 -21.24 -3.34
N GLU A 160 -13.74 -22.43 -2.79
CA GLU A 160 -13.06 -22.60 -1.49
C GLU A 160 -11.60 -22.15 -1.51
N ALA A 161 -10.90 -22.34 -2.65
CA ALA A 161 -9.51 -21.93 -2.84
C ALA A 161 -9.29 -20.40 -2.92
N PHE A 162 -10.31 -19.60 -2.60
CA PHE A 162 -10.26 -18.14 -2.66
C PHE A 162 -9.14 -17.53 -1.80
N PRO A 163 -8.91 -17.95 -0.54
CA PRO A 163 -7.80 -17.44 0.26
C PRO A 163 -6.44 -17.73 -0.39
N LEU A 164 -6.27 -18.92 -0.98
CA LEU A 164 -5.03 -19.27 -1.68
C LEU A 164 -4.83 -18.39 -2.92
N TRP A 165 -5.87 -18.19 -3.71
CA TRP A 165 -5.85 -17.25 -4.85
C TRP A 165 -5.46 -15.84 -4.41
N MET A 166 -6.04 -15.35 -3.31
CA MET A 166 -5.75 -14.03 -2.76
C MET A 166 -4.33 -13.91 -2.18
N ALA A 167 -3.72 -14.99 -1.70
CA ALA A 167 -2.31 -14.99 -1.32
C ALA A 167 -1.45 -14.58 -2.53
N PHE A 168 -1.65 -15.21 -3.69
CA PHE A 168 -0.87 -14.91 -4.88
C PHE A 168 -1.28 -13.58 -5.54
N VAL A 169 -2.57 -13.29 -5.64
CA VAL A 169 -3.05 -12.09 -6.31
C VAL A 169 -2.76 -10.83 -5.51
N ASN A 170 -3.15 -10.80 -4.23
CA ASN A 170 -2.92 -9.63 -3.41
C ASN A 170 -1.47 -9.59 -2.90
N GLY A 171 -1.04 -10.63 -2.19
CA GLY A 171 0.30 -10.69 -1.62
C GLY A 171 1.39 -10.71 -2.69
N GLY A 172 1.29 -11.64 -3.64
CA GLY A 172 2.24 -11.74 -4.75
C GLY A 172 2.18 -10.54 -5.71
N GLY A 173 0.99 -10.03 -6.02
CA GLY A 173 0.81 -8.83 -6.86
C GLY A 173 1.45 -7.59 -6.25
N LEU A 174 1.31 -7.38 -4.94
CA LEU A 174 1.95 -6.29 -4.22
C LEU A 174 3.48 -6.43 -4.17
N ILE A 175 3.99 -7.64 -3.94
CA ILE A 175 5.44 -7.90 -3.95
C ILE A 175 6.03 -7.63 -5.34
N LEU A 176 5.43 -8.20 -6.39
CA LEU A 176 5.88 -7.99 -7.78
C LEU A 176 5.77 -6.52 -8.18
N GLY A 177 4.66 -5.87 -7.83
CA GLY A 177 4.46 -4.44 -8.05
C GLY A 177 5.52 -3.59 -7.35
N GLY A 178 5.80 -3.88 -6.08
CA GLY A 178 6.84 -3.23 -5.31
C GLY A 178 8.24 -3.40 -5.93
N VAL A 179 8.61 -4.62 -6.33
CA VAL A 179 9.90 -4.88 -6.99
C VAL A 179 9.99 -4.19 -8.36
N TRP A 180 8.91 -4.17 -9.13
CA TRP A 180 8.88 -3.51 -10.44
C TRP A 180 9.07 -1.99 -10.31
N MET A 181 8.47 -1.37 -9.30
CA MET A 181 8.64 0.06 -9.00
C MET A 181 10.04 0.44 -8.53
N ARG A 182 10.87 -0.52 -8.08
CA ARG A 182 12.30 -0.30 -7.79
C ARG A 182 13.18 -0.26 -9.05
N ARG A 183 12.67 -0.69 -10.20
CA ARG A 183 13.43 -0.76 -11.46
C ARG A 183 13.14 0.39 -12.42
N ILE A 184 12.12 1.20 -12.13
CA ILE A 184 11.73 2.40 -12.89
C ILE A 184 12.35 3.61 -12.19
#